data_AF-T0KQE3-F1
#
_entry.id   AF-T0KQE3-F1
#
_cell.length_a   1.000
_cell.length_b   1.000
_cell.length_c   1.000
_cell.angle_alpha   90.00
_cell.angle_beta   90.00
_cell.angle_gamma   90.00
#
_symmetry.space_group_name_H-M   'P 1'
#
loop_
_entity.id
_entity.type
_entity.pdbx_description
1 polymer ?
#
loop_
_entity_poly.entity_id
_entity_poly.type
_entity_poly.pdbx_seq_one_letter_code
_entity_poly.pdbx_strand_id
1 'polypeptide(L)'
;MITNNKTLYSFFLFGLKADDFKHFEEVVRERVFKLLIESGLAQSQFEKILESMEIINYSKTSNRSVVASMNDMKRQIESYLEIGNDIYEVNRKLNKTPYKAIGYKYPVKLFSEMLKS
;
A
#
# COMPACT_ATOMS: atom_id res chain seq x y z
N MET A 1 3.91 6.97 -0.53
CA MET A 1 3.26 5.65 -0.75
C MET A 1 4.27 4.56 -0.46
N ILE A 2 3.83 3.49 0.21
CA ILE A 2 4.62 2.28 0.48
C ILE A 2 4.03 1.16 -0.36
N THR A 3 4.86 0.33 -1.00
CA THR A 3 4.39 -0.71 -1.92
C THR A 3 5.14 -2.00 -1.70
N ASN A 4 4.42 -3.12 -1.65
CA ASN A 4 5.02 -4.44 -1.65
C ASN A 4 5.52 -4.79 -3.06
N ASN A 5 6.83 -5.01 -3.23
CA ASN A 5 7.44 -5.23 -4.54
C ASN A 5 6.90 -6.47 -5.30
N LYS A 6 6.44 -7.50 -4.60
CA LYS A 6 5.97 -8.76 -5.23
C LYS A 6 4.53 -8.67 -5.72
N THR A 7 3.68 -7.99 -4.95
CA THR A 7 2.22 -8.00 -5.15
C THR A 7 1.69 -6.67 -5.64
N LEU A 8 2.51 -5.61 -5.58
CA LEU A 8 2.12 -4.21 -5.76
C LEU A 8 1.02 -3.73 -4.82
N TYR A 9 0.80 -4.42 -3.70
CA TYR A 9 -0.10 -3.92 -2.69
C TYR A 9 0.48 -2.63 -2.09
N SER A 10 -0.30 -1.56 -2.12
CA SER A 10 0.18 -0.21 -1.84
C SER A 10 -0.63 0.45 -0.74
N PHE A 11 0.09 1.14 0.15
CA PHE A 11 -0.45 2.06 1.15
C PHE A 11 -0.14 3.49 0.72
N PHE A 12 -1.17 4.21 0.31
CA PHE A 12 -1.12 5.64 0.14
C PHE A 12 -1.33 6.33 1.50
N LEU A 13 -0.21 6.77 2.08
CA LEU A 13 -0.20 7.57 3.31
C LEU A 13 -0.34 9.05 2.93
N PHE A 14 -1.36 9.72 3.47
CA PHE A 14 -1.62 11.14 3.24
C PHE A 14 -1.32 11.96 4.51
N GLY A 15 -0.98 13.25 4.31
CA GLY A 15 -0.84 14.22 5.40
C GLY A 15 0.44 14.07 6.24
N LEU A 16 1.45 13.34 5.76
CA LEU A 16 2.75 13.25 6.43
C LEU A 16 3.50 14.59 6.32
N LYS A 17 3.92 15.14 7.46
CA LYS A 17 4.74 16.35 7.59
C LYS A 17 6.22 15.97 7.71
N ALA A 18 7.11 16.93 7.49
CA ALA A 18 8.55 16.73 7.61
C ALA A 18 8.97 16.14 8.97
N ASP A 19 8.31 16.58 10.06
CA ASP A 19 8.59 16.06 11.41
C ASP A 19 8.13 14.61 11.61
N ASP A 20 7.12 14.14 10.88
CA ASP A 20 6.67 12.75 10.94
C ASP A 20 7.75 11.78 10.44
N PHE A 21 8.69 12.26 9.62
CA PHE A 21 9.83 11.46 9.15
C PHE A 21 10.93 11.30 10.20
N LYS A 22 10.91 12.07 11.30
CA LYS A 22 11.84 11.87 12.44
C LYS A 22 11.51 10.59 13.23
N HIS A 23 10.22 10.22 13.25
CA HIS A 23 9.69 9.00 13.88
C HIS A 23 8.99 8.13 12.83
N PHE A 24 9.63 8.02 11.65
CA PHE A 24 9.00 7.48 10.45
C PHE A 24 8.39 6.09 10.65
N GLU A 25 9.08 5.20 11.35
CA GLU A 25 8.61 3.82 11.55
C GLU A 25 7.31 3.76 12.37
N GLU A 26 7.23 4.51 13.47
CA GLU A 26 6.06 4.56 14.35
C GLU A 26 4.86 5.18 13.64
N VAL A 27 5.06 6.34 12.99
CA VAL A 27 4.00 7.04 12.27
C VAL A 27 3.50 6.20 11.10
N VAL A 28 4.40 5.60 10.32
CA VAL A 28 4.01 4.72 9.22
C VAL A 28 3.24 3.52 9.73
N ARG A 29 3.70 2.87 10.81
CA ARG A 29 3.02 1.70 11.38
C ARG A 29 1.60 2.06 11.79
N GLU A 30 1.41 3.16 12.51
CA GLU A 30 0.08 3.62 12.93
C GLU A 30 -0.84 3.91 11.73
N ARG A 31 -0.31 4.57 10.70
CA ARG A 31 -1.09 4.92 9.50
C ARG A 31 -1.45 3.69 8.69
N VAL A 32 -0.51 2.78 8.50
CA VAL A 32 -0.76 1.52 7.79
C VAL A 32 -1.75 0.67 8.57
N PHE A 33 -1.64 0.61 9.90
CA PHE A 33 -2.59 -0.08 10.76
C PHE A 33 -4.03 0.42 10.54
N LYS A 34 -4.23 1.74 10.53
CA LYS A 34 -5.54 2.36 10.23
C LYS A 34 -6.06 1.97 8.84
N LEU A 35 -5.21 2.02 7.82
CA LEU A 35 -5.59 1.63 6.45
C LEU A 35 -5.91 0.13 6.34
N LEU A 36 -5.25 -0.72 7.12
CA LEU A 36 -5.51 -2.16 7.16
C LEU A 36 -6.85 -2.48 7.79
N ILE A 37 -7.22 -1.82 8.89
CA ILE A 37 -8.55 -1.98 9.51
C ILE A 37 -9.65 -1.66 8.48
N GLU A 38 -9.50 -0.56 7.76
CA GLU A 38 -10.47 -0.11 6.77
C GLU A 38 -10.46 -0.92 5.46
N SER A 39 -9.43 -1.75 5.24
CA SER A 39 -9.28 -2.54 4.01
C SER A 39 -10.32 -3.66 3.88
N GLY A 40 -10.89 -4.13 4.99
CA GLY A 40 -11.80 -5.27 5.05
C GLY A 40 -11.10 -6.63 4.94
N LEU A 41 -9.79 -6.70 5.22
CA LEU A 41 -9.04 -7.95 5.35
C LEU A 41 -9.47 -8.71 6.62
N ALA A 42 -9.36 -10.05 6.60
CA ALA A 42 -9.65 -10.86 7.77
C ALA A 42 -8.62 -10.65 8.88
N GLN A 43 -9.03 -10.80 10.14
CA GLN A 43 -8.18 -10.57 11.31
C GLN A 43 -6.89 -11.42 11.31
N SER A 44 -6.96 -12.67 10.84
CA SER A 44 -5.77 -13.53 10.71
C SER A 44 -4.77 -13.04 9.67
N GLN A 45 -5.22 -12.29 8.65
CA GLN A 45 -4.33 -11.68 7.65
C GLN A 45 -3.71 -10.40 8.20
N PHE A 46 -4.45 -9.69 9.05
CA PHE A 46 -3.99 -8.49 9.73
C PHE A 46 -2.83 -8.77 10.69
N GLU A 47 -2.91 -9.83 11.49
CA GLU A 47 -1.84 -10.23 12.42
C GLU A 47 -0.53 -10.54 11.67
N LYS A 48 -0.60 -11.34 10.59
CA LYS A 48 0.57 -11.62 9.75
C LYS A 48 1.20 -10.38 9.12
N ILE A 49 0.37 -9.41 8.71
CA ILE A 49 0.89 -8.15 8.17
C ILE A 49 1.62 -7.40 9.28
N LEU A 50 1.06 -7.32 10.49
CA LEU A 50 1.67 -6.62 11.61
C LEU A 50 2.97 -7.25 12.10
N GLU A 51 3.04 -8.58 12.18
CA GLU A 51 4.28 -9.30 12.43
C GLU A 51 5.33 -8.99 11.35
N SER A 52 4.91 -8.95 10.08
CA SER A 52 5.82 -8.53 9.00
C SER A 52 6.22 -7.05 9.11
N MET A 53 5.41 -6.22 9.80
CA MET A 53 5.66 -4.80 10.05
C MET A 53 6.67 -4.53 11.16
N GLU A 54 6.94 -5.49 12.04
CA GLU A 54 7.99 -5.36 13.06
C GLU A 54 9.39 -5.33 12.46
N ILE A 55 9.58 -5.93 11.27
CA ILE A 55 10.87 -6.06 10.57
C ILE A 55 10.78 -5.43 9.16
N ILE A 56 10.10 -4.29 8.98
CA ILE A 56 10.09 -3.64 7.66
C ILE A 56 11.36 -2.84 7.44
N ASN A 57 12.21 -3.36 6.57
CA ASN A 57 13.26 -2.59 5.92
C ASN A 57 12.67 -1.81 4.73
N TYR A 58 12.45 -0.51 4.91
CA TYR A 58 12.09 0.38 3.81
C TYR A 58 13.34 0.64 2.95
N SER A 59 13.33 0.13 1.73
CA SER A 59 14.39 0.39 0.76
C SER A 59 13.79 1.02 -0.50
N LYS A 60 14.57 1.87 -1.16
CA LYS A 60 14.26 2.28 -2.53
C LYS A 60 14.26 1.02 -3.40
N THR A 61 13.17 0.76 -4.10
CA THR A 61 13.12 -0.36 -5.04
C THR A 61 13.93 -0.02 -6.29
N SER A 62 14.80 -0.94 -6.72
CA SER A 62 15.54 -0.84 -7.99
C SER A 62 14.78 -1.45 -9.17
N ASN A 63 13.63 -2.09 -8.90
CA ASN A 63 12.80 -2.70 -9.92
C ASN A 63 12.06 -1.62 -10.72
N ARG A 64 12.56 -1.33 -11.93
CA ARG A 64 11.99 -0.30 -12.82
C ARG A 64 10.51 -0.53 -13.14
N SER A 65 10.04 -1.78 -13.18
CA SER A 65 8.63 -2.10 -13.44
C SER A 65 7.73 -1.75 -12.26
N VAL A 66 8.21 -1.97 -11.04
CA VAL A 66 7.54 -1.52 -9.81
C VAL A 66 7.51 0.01 -9.76
N VAL A 67 8.65 0.68 -10.03
CA VAL A 67 8.71 2.15 -10.07
C VAL A 67 7.75 2.73 -11.09
N ALA A 68 7.67 2.15 -12.29
CA ALA A 68 6.71 2.57 -13.32
C ALA A 68 5.26 2.42 -12.82
N SER A 69 4.93 1.29 -12.20
CA SER A 69 3.60 1.06 -11.61
C SER A 69 3.29 2.08 -10.50
N MET A 70 4.27 2.43 -9.66
CA MET A 70 4.10 3.45 -8.62
C MET A 70 3.85 4.85 -9.20
N ASN A 71 4.47 5.18 -10.35
CA ASN A 71 4.20 6.42 -11.06
C ASN A 71 2.78 6.45 -11.64
N ASP A 72 2.31 5.33 -12.19
CA ASP A 72 0.93 5.21 -12.68
C ASP A 72 -0.07 5.33 -11.52
N MET A 73 0.21 4.66 -10.39
CA MET A 73 -0.58 4.78 -9.16
C MET A 73 -0.62 6.22 -8.65
N LYS A 74 0.48 6.98 -8.72
CA LYS A 74 0.50 8.40 -8.32
C LYS A 74 -0.51 9.21 -9.14
N ARG A 75 -0.55 9.02 -10.46
CA ARG A 75 -1.53 9.69 -11.33
C ARG A 75 -2.96 9.28 -10.99
N GLN A 76 -3.19 8.00 -10.72
CA GLN A 76 -4.50 7.50 -10.29
C GLN A 76 -4.94 8.11 -8.96
N ILE A 77 -4.04 8.23 -7.98
CA ILE A 77 -4.29 8.90 -6.71
C ILE A 77 -4.74 10.34 -6.94
N GLU A 78 -3.99 11.10 -7.74
CA GLU A 78 -4.32 12.49 -8.07
C GLU A 78 -5.73 12.59 -8.65
N SER A 79 -6.06 11.76 -9.66
CA SER A 79 -7.40 11.72 -10.24
C SER A 79 -8.50 11.31 -9.26
N TYR A 80 -8.25 10.35 -8.37
CA TYR A 80 -9.24 9.93 -7.37
C TYR A 80 -9.51 11.02 -6.32
N LEU A 81 -8.47 11.76 -5.91
CA LEU A 81 -8.62 12.89 -5.00
C LEU A 81 -9.37 14.06 -5.66
N GLU A 82 -9.10 14.34 -6.94
CA GLU A 82 -9.80 15.39 -7.70
C GLU A 82 -11.31 15.15 -7.83
N ILE A 83 -11.73 13.88 -7.96
CA ILE A 83 -13.16 13.51 -7.99
C ILE A 83 -13.79 13.38 -6.60
N GLY A 84 -13.04 13.72 -5.53
CA GLY A 84 -13.56 13.78 -4.16
C GLY A 84 -13.56 12.46 -3.39
N ASN A 85 -12.81 11.44 -3.83
CA ASN A 85 -12.69 10.20 -3.05
C ASN A 85 -11.88 10.45 -1.77
N ASP A 86 -12.33 9.87 -0.67
CA ASP A 86 -11.55 9.88 0.57
C ASP A 86 -10.33 8.93 0.49
N ILE A 87 -9.42 9.06 1.45
CA ILE A 87 -8.15 8.33 1.48
C ILE A 87 -8.36 6.80 1.54
N TYR A 88 -9.40 6.33 2.20
CA TYR A 88 -9.70 4.91 2.32
C TYR A 88 -10.22 4.36 1.00
N GLU A 89 -11.08 5.11 0.32
CA GLU A 89 -11.56 4.77 -1.01
C GLU A 89 -10.43 4.78 -2.04
N VAL A 90 -9.52 5.77 -2.00
CA VAL A 90 -8.32 5.80 -2.84
C VAL A 90 -7.46 4.54 -2.65
N ASN A 91 -7.14 4.19 -1.40
CA ASN A 91 -6.37 2.98 -1.10
C ASN A 91 -7.08 1.70 -1.57
N ARG A 92 -8.40 1.63 -1.40
CA ARG A 92 -9.21 0.50 -1.85
C ARG A 92 -9.22 0.38 -3.37
N LYS A 93 -9.36 1.49 -4.09
CA LYS A 93 -9.34 1.53 -5.57
C LYS A 93 -7.98 1.10 -6.11
N LEU A 94 -6.88 1.67 -5.62
CA LEU A 94 -5.53 1.29 -6.01
C LEU A 94 -5.31 -0.23 -5.91
N ASN A 95 -5.64 -0.82 -4.75
CA ASN A 95 -5.40 -2.24 -4.53
C ASN A 95 -6.40 -3.16 -5.25
N LYS A 96 -7.46 -2.60 -5.85
CA LYS A 96 -8.43 -3.27 -6.72
C LYS A 96 -8.24 -2.92 -8.21
N THR A 97 -7.17 -2.23 -8.57
CA THR A 97 -6.79 -1.97 -9.97
C THR A 97 -5.79 -3.03 -10.44
N PRO A 98 -5.97 -3.63 -11.63
CA PRO A 98 -4.99 -4.57 -12.18
C PRO A 98 -3.77 -3.84 -12.76
N TYR A 99 -2.56 -4.37 -12.51
CA TYR A 99 -1.31 -3.77 -13.03
C TYR A 99 -0.52 -4.76 -13.91
N LYS A 100 0.02 -4.25 -15.02
CA LYS A 100 0.80 -5.04 -15.98
C LYS A 100 2.01 -5.74 -15.34
N ALA A 101 2.70 -5.06 -14.43
CA ALA A 101 3.91 -5.55 -13.76
C ALA A 101 3.69 -6.83 -12.93
N ILE A 102 2.43 -7.13 -12.57
CA ILE A 102 2.02 -8.36 -11.87
C ILE A 102 1.11 -9.24 -12.74
N GLY A 103 1.24 -9.12 -14.06
CA GLY A 103 0.47 -9.92 -15.03
C GLY A 103 -1.02 -9.56 -15.08
N TYR A 104 -1.35 -8.27 -14.93
CA TYR A 104 -2.74 -7.77 -14.86
C TYR A 104 -3.57 -8.41 -13.74
N LYS A 105 -2.92 -8.90 -12.70
CA LYS A 105 -3.58 -9.35 -11.47
C LYS A 105 -3.87 -8.17 -10.56
N TYR A 106 -4.73 -8.42 -9.57
CA TYR A 106 -5.14 -7.44 -8.56
C TYR A 106 -4.20 -7.50 -7.35
N PRO A 107 -3.62 -6.37 -6.90
CA PRO A 107 -2.74 -6.35 -5.74
C PRO A 107 -3.36 -6.96 -4.49
N VAL A 108 -4.62 -6.65 -4.18
CA VAL A 108 -5.32 -7.21 -3.01
C VAL A 108 -5.42 -8.74 -3.05
N LYS A 109 -5.59 -9.33 -4.24
CA LYS A 109 -5.68 -10.79 -4.38
C LYS A 109 -4.32 -11.44 -4.14
N LEU A 110 -3.28 -10.93 -4.81
CA LEU A 110 -1.92 -11.46 -4.66
C LEU A 110 -1.38 -11.30 -3.24
N PHE A 111 -1.69 -10.18 -2.59
CA PHE A 111 -1.30 -9.94 -1.21
C PHE A 111 -2.02 -10.89 -0.25
N SER A 112 -3.33 -11.07 -0.43
CA SER A 112 -4.12 -12.05 0.34
C SER A 112 -3.60 -13.49 0.17
N GLU A 113 -3.22 -13.89 -1.05
CA GLU A 113 -2.59 -15.19 -1.32
C GLU A 113 -1.22 -15.33 -0.64
N MET A 114 -0.38 -14.30 -0.73
CA MET A 114 0.94 -14.28 -0.09
C MET A 114 0.86 -14.35 1.45
N LEU A 115 -0.23 -13.90 2.04
CA LEU A 115 -0.46 -13.99 3.49
C LEU A 115 -1.09 -15.32 3.92
N LYS A 116 -1.58 -16.15 3.00
CA LYS A 116 -2.10 -17.48 3.32
C LYS A 116 -0.99 -18.52 3.39
N SER A 117 0.08 -18.35 2.61
CA SER A 117 1.33 -19.09 2.77
C SER A 117 2.01 -18.82 4.11
#